data_AF-A0AAP0Q2R5-F1
#
_entry.id   AF-A0AAP0Q2R5-F1
#
_cell.length_a   1.000
_cell.length_b   1.000
_cell.length_c   1.000
_cell.angle_alpha   90.00
_cell.angle_beta   90.00
_cell.angle_gamma   90.00
#
_symmetry.space_group_name_H-M   'P 1'
#
loop_
_entity.id
_entity.type
_entity.pdbx_description
1 polymer ?
#
loop_
_entity_poly.entity_id
_entity_poly.type
_entity_poly.pdbx_seq_one_letter_code
_entity_poly.pdbx_strand_id
1 'polypeptide(L)'
;MASKGSPKLCPTSSMPNSSSKCKPPPPPPPPPTTTTTTTTSSRTKAHHDRPVEENLEVKIRKIAFSDVVVKRKNRAYWVRKWRLWDLTISIGVMVHVHVMCFLYAYSTFSLSRFLVGLCIVIITGLFGISVSYHRNLAHRAFNLPKWLEYLFAYCGILSFQGHPILWVSMHRLHHQFTDEDRDPHSPTEGFWFSHMNWIFDIKYILQKRGGVNNVRDLEKQFFYRFLQKTNYIHPFLPAIPLLWWGGFPMLVWGLYVRTALAFHLTFLVNSACHIWGYQAWNTGDLSKNNWLVALLTFGEGWHNNHHAFEFSARHGHEWWQFDPGWYVIKLLELVGLATHVKVPSETQKQRMVALNKKART
;
A
#
# COMPACT_ATOMS: atom_id res chain seq x y z
N MET A 1 40.96 -54.37 11.42
CA MET A 1 42.19 -53.99 12.14
C MET A 1 42.00 -52.59 12.70
N ALA A 2 42.30 -52.42 13.98
CA ALA A 2 42.27 -51.18 14.78
C ALA A 2 43.22 -50.10 14.18
N SER A 3 43.32 -48.82 14.56
CA SER A 3 42.96 -48.04 15.75
C SER A 3 43.23 -46.55 15.41
N LYS A 4 42.63 -45.66 16.20
CA LYS A 4 42.86 -44.20 16.37
C LYS A 4 44.34 -43.76 16.38
N GLY A 5 44.56 -42.47 16.09
CA GLY A 5 45.76 -41.74 16.50
C GLY A 5 45.80 -40.27 16.04
N SER A 6 45.51 -39.34 16.96
CA SER A 6 45.74 -37.88 16.83
C SER A 6 47.22 -37.50 17.12
N PRO A 7 47.59 -36.20 17.17
CA PRO A 7 48.63 -35.57 16.36
C PRO A 7 50.02 -35.52 17.04
N LYS A 8 51.09 -35.24 16.26
CA LYS A 8 52.42 -34.95 16.82
C LYS A 8 52.99 -33.61 16.36
N LEU A 9 53.59 -32.97 17.36
CA LEU A 9 54.28 -31.68 17.40
C LEU A 9 55.51 -31.57 16.48
N CYS A 10 55.89 -30.32 16.21
CA CYS A 10 57.15 -29.86 15.60
C CYS A 10 58.42 -30.47 16.22
N PRO A 11 59.53 -30.34 15.47
CA PRO A 11 60.74 -29.77 16.06
C PRO A 11 61.36 -28.63 15.24
N THR A 12 62.25 -27.93 15.93
CA THR A 12 62.88 -26.62 15.71
C THR A 12 64.16 -26.63 14.85
N SER A 13 64.69 -25.40 14.64
CA SER A 13 65.97 -24.96 14.03
C SER A 13 65.91 -24.74 12.50
N SER A 14 66.46 -23.67 11.91
CA SER A 14 67.51 -22.72 12.28
C SER A 14 67.37 -21.38 11.52
N MET A 15 67.88 -20.28 12.11
CA MET A 15 67.94 -18.92 11.51
C MET A 15 68.85 -18.81 10.27
N PRO A 16 68.74 -17.71 9.49
CA PRO A 16 69.74 -16.65 9.64
C PRO A 16 69.21 -15.20 9.64
N ASN A 17 70.02 -14.32 10.24
CA ASN A 17 69.88 -12.87 10.43
C ASN A 17 69.54 -12.06 9.16
N SER A 18 68.66 -11.07 9.30
CA SER A 18 68.94 -9.69 8.83
C SER A 18 68.07 -8.67 9.56
N SER A 19 68.68 -7.54 9.90
CA SER A 19 68.17 -6.46 10.74
C SER A 19 67.58 -5.32 9.91
N SER A 20 66.34 -4.90 10.18
CA SER A 20 65.92 -3.51 9.99
C SER A 20 64.75 -3.15 10.93
N LYS A 21 64.90 -2.02 11.64
CA LYS A 21 64.02 -1.53 12.71
C LYS A 21 62.85 -0.72 12.12
N CYS A 22 61.62 -1.05 12.48
CA CYS A 22 60.43 -0.20 12.28
C CYS A 22 60.18 0.71 13.51
N LYS A 23 59.87 1.99 13.26
CA LYS A 23 59.48 2.98 14.29
C LYS A 23 57.94 3.01 14.49
N PRO A 24 57.43 3.23 15.71
CA PRO A 24 56.00 3.44 15.98
C PRO A 24 55.52 4.89 15.73
N PRO A 25 54.20 5.11 15.52
CA PRO A 25 53.62 6.42 15.19
C PRO A 25 53.37 7.33 16.43
N PRO A 26 53.22 8.65 16.24
CA PRO A 26 53.13 9.64 17.33
C PRO A 26 51.70 9.80 17.94
N PRO A 27 51.60 10.32 19.17
CA PRO A 27 50.33 10.48 19.90
C PRO A 27 49.52 11.74 19.51
N PRO A 28 48.20 11.77 19.80
CA PRO A 28 47.29 12.87 19.45
C PRO A 28 47.38 14.09 20.40
N PRO A 29 46.95 15.29 19.95
CA PRO A 29 47.13 16.56 20.68
C PRO A 29 46.08 16.80 21.79
N PRO A 30 46.39 17.66 22.79
CA PRO A 30 45.52 17.94 23.94
C PRO A 30 44.38 18.96 23.63
N PRO A 31 43.31 18.97 24.45
CA PRO A 31 42.16 19.88 24.27
C PRO A 31 42.46 21.32 24.73
N PRO A 32 41.81 22.34 24.13
CA PRO A 32 42.09 23.75 24.45
C PRO A 32 41.39 24.23 25.73
N THR A 33 42.14 25.04 26.49
CA THR A 33 41.76 25.74 27.72
C THR A 33 41.06 27.07 27.42
N THR A 34 40.02 27.39 28.20
CA THR A 34 39.33 28.68 28.24
C THR A 34 40.24 29.83 28.70
N THR A 35 40.25 30.92 27.94
CA THR A 35 40.81 32.21 28.38
C THR A 35 39.83 33.34 28.05
N THR A 36 39.43 34.05 29.09
CA THR A 36 38.57 35.24 29.05
C THR A 36 39.42 36.46 28.69
N THR A 37 39.09 37.15 27.61
CA THR A 37 39.61 38.51 27.37
C THR A 37 38.54 39.37 26.71
N THR A 38 38.05 40.32 27.48
CA THR A 38 37.21 41.45 27.07
C THR A 38 37.90 42.31 26.01
N THR A 39 37.25 42.50 24.87
CA THR A 39 37.47 43.66 23.99
C THR A 39 36.12 44.13 23.44
N THR A 40 35.82 45.39 23.72
CA THR A 40 34.66 46.16 23.28
C THR A 40 34.80 46.56 21.82
N SER A 41 33.82 46.24 20.96
CA SER A 41 33.55 47.02 19.74
C SER A 41 32.19 46.70 19.12
N SER A 42 31.37 47.76 19.04
CA SER A 42 30.35 48.10 18.05
C SER A 42 29.37 47.04 17.48
N ARG A 43 28.13 47.15 17.97
CA ARG A 43 26.84 47.05 17.24
C ARG A 43 26.89 46.60 15.76
N THR A 44 26.41 45.39 15.51
CA THR A 44 25.54 45.08 14.35
C THR A 44 24.47 44.07 14.81
N LYS A 45 23.19 44.44 14.62
CA LYS A 45 22.03 43.61 14.94
C LYS A 45 21.97 42.45 13.93
N ALA A 46 22.37 41.25 14.33
CA ALA A 46 22.03 40.03 13.60
C ALA A 46 20.63 39.57 14.05
N HIS A 47 19.69 39.60 13.10
CA HIS A 47 18.36 39.01 13.23
C HIS A 47 18.49 37.54 13.60
N HIS A 48 18.02 37.19 14.80
CA HIS A 48 17.78 35.81 15.20
C HIS A 48 16.44 35.40 14.57
N ASP A 49 16.49 34.82 13.37
CA ASP A 49 15.36 34.10 12.80
C ASP A 49 15.17 32.81 13.62
N ARG A 50 14.42 32.94 14.72
CA ARG A 50 13.76 31.79 15.34
C ARG A 50 12.81 31.21 14.30
N PRO A 51 12.75 29.87 14.11
CA PRO A 51 11.65 29.31 13.36
C PRO A 51 10.38 29.72 14.08
N VAL A 52 9.50 30.44 13.39
CA VAL A 52 8.13 30.60 13.85
C VAL A 52 7.55 29.19 13.90
N GLU A 53 7.45 28.61 15.09
CA GLU A 53 6.51 27.53 15.34
C GLU A 53 5.14 28.09 15.03
N GLU A 54 4.71 27.91 13.78
CA GLU A 54 3.34 28.11 13.39
C GLU A 54 2.52 27.17 14.28
N ASN A 55 1.86 27.73 15.29
CA ASN A 55 0.91 27.04 16.15
C ASN A 55 -0.21 26.48 15.26
N LEU A 56 0.03 25.31 14.67
CA LEU A 56 -0.93 24.57 13.88
C LEU A 56 -1.97 24.03 14.85
N GLU A 57 -3.02 24.81 15.07
CA GLU A 57 -4.17 24.43 15.87
C GLU A 57 -4.75 23.11 15.33
N VAL A 58 -4.50 22.01 16.03
CA VAL A 58 -4.96 20.67 15.64
C VAL A 58 -6.46 20.61 15.92
N LYS A 59 -7.27 20.74 14.86
CA LYS A 59 -8.73 20.58 14.98
C LYS A 59 -9.06 19.10 15.16
N ILE A 60 -9.50 18.76 16.37
CA ILE A 60 -9.98 17.42 16.74
C ILE A 60 -11.48 17.35 16.44
N ARG A 61 -11.90 16.43 15.57
CA ARG A 61 -13.33 16.19 15.27
C ARG A 61 -13.60 14.70 15.16
N LYS A 62 -14.72 14.21 15.69
CA LYS A 62 -15.19 12.84 15.45
C LYS A 62 -15.90 12.75 14.10
N ILE A 63 -15.74 11.63 13.42
CA ILE A 63 -16.51 11.31 12.21
C ILE A 63 -17.93 10.89 12.62
N ALA A 64 -18.94 11.29 11.84
CA ALA A 64 -20.33 10.95 12.14
C ALA A 64 -20.53 9.42 12.24
N PHE A 65 -21.27 9.00 13.26
CA PHE A 65 -21.56 7.58 13.56
C PHE A 65 -20.30 6.71 13.74
N SER A 66 -19.20 7.28 14.21
CA SER A 66 -17.94 6.57 14.43
C SER A 66 -17.16 7.10 15.63
N ASP A 67 -16.34 6.24 16.22
CA ASP A 67 -15.38 6.60 17.28
C ASP A 67 -14.07 7.16 16.73
N VAL A 68 -13.89 7.16 15.41
CA VAL A 68 -12.67 7.68 14.76
C VAL A 68 -12.55 9.19 14.97
N VAL A 69 -11.39 9.59 15.49
CA VAL A 69 -11.03 10.98 15.74
C VAL A 69 -10.10 11.48 14.64
N VAL A 70 -10.52 12.54 13.96
CA VAL A 70 -9.72 13.23 12.94
C VAL A 70 -8.70 14.11 13.64
N LYS A 71 -7.41 13.86 13.38
CA LYS A 71 -6.28 14.69 13.81
C LYS A 71 -5.79 15.49 12.61
N ARG A 72 -6.52 16.55 12.26
CA ARG A 72 -6.20 17.34 11.07
C ARG A 72 -5.04 18.30 11.35
N LYS A 73 -3.85 18.00 10.83
CA LYS A 73 -2.88 19.06 10.50
C LYS A 73 -3.51 19.89 9.38
N ASN A 74 -3.57 21.21 9.49
CA ASN A 74 -4.22 22.09 8.49
C ASN A 74 -3.62 21.86 7.09
N ARG A 75 -4.20 20.94 6.33
CA ARG A 75 -3.92 20.80 4.91
C ARG A 75 -4.82 21.75 4.20
N ALA A 76 -4.25 22.90 3.88
CA ALA A 76 -4.83 23.77 2.91
C ALA A 76 -4.62 23.15 1.51
N TYR A 77 -5.37 22.10 1.22
CA TYR A 77 -5.54 21.57 -0.14
C TYR A 77 -5.84 22.71 -1.14
N TRP A 78 -6.53 23.72 -0.61
CA TRP A 78 -6.93 24.97 -1.24
C TRP A 78 -5.85 26.06 -1.29
N VAL A 79 -4.74 25.95 -0.55
CA VAL A 79 -3.65 26.97 -0.51
C VAL A 79 -2.31 26.38 -1.01
N ARG A 80 -2.27 25.08 -1.36
CA ARG A 80 -1.06 24.45 -1.90
C ARG A 80 -0.82 24.86 -3.36
N LYS A 81 0.46 24.94 -3.73
CA LYS A 81 0.86 25.06 -5.15
C LYS A 81 0.77 23.69 -5.84
N TRP A 82 -0.19 23.56 -6.75
CA TRP A 82 -0.37 22.36 -7.57
C TRP A 82 0.72 22.27 -8.64
N ARG A 83 1.35 21.11 -8.80
CA ARG A 83 2.28 20.88 -9.92
C ARG A 83 1.49 20.42 -11.15
N LEU A 84 2.04 20.69 -12.33
CA LEU A 84 1.41 20.29 -13.60
C LEU A 84 1.07 18.80 -13.63
N TRP A 85 1.95 17.94 -13.09
CA TRP A 85 1.73 16.50 -13.00
C TRP A 85 0.59 16.08 -12.05
N ASP A 86 0.38 16.80 -10.94
CA ASP A 86 -0.75 16.55 -10.03
C ASP A 86 -2.09 16.88 -10.74
N LEU A 87 -2.07 17.93 -11.56
CA LEU A 87 -3.21 18.42 -12.32
C LEU A 87 -3.54 17.52 -13.52
N THR A 88 -2.53 17.04 -14.25
CA THR A 88 -2.73 16.29 -15.50
C THR A 88 -3.05 14.81 -15.29
N ILE A 89 -2.42 14.13 -14.33
CA ILE A 89 -2.60 12.69 -14.15
C ILE A 89 -3.73 12.38 -13.17
N SER A 90 -3.62 12.81 -11.91
CA SER A 90 -4.60 12.43 -10.88
C SER A 90 -5.91 13.20 -11.02
N ILE A 91 -5.84 14.53 -11.16
CA ILE A 91 -7.05 15.35 -11.32
C ILE A 91 -7.65 15.14 -12.71
N GLY A 92 -6.83 15.19 -13.76
CA GLY A 92 -7.28 15.00 -15.14
C GLY A 92 -8.05 13.69 -15.36
N VAL A 93 -7.48 12.54 -14.98
CA VAL A 93 -8.14 11.24 -15.17
C VAL A 93 -9.39 11.11 -14.31
N MET A 94 -9.31 11.44 -13.02
CA MET A 94 -10.45 11.29 -12.11
C MET A 94 -11.61 12.20 -12.51
N VAL A 95 -11.34 13.50 -12.74
CA VAL A 95 -12.37 14.46 -13.15
C VAL A 95 -12.95 14.06 -14.50
N HIS A 96 -12.11 13.69 -15.47
CA HIS A 96 -12.59 13.28 -16.79
C HIS A 96 -13.49 12.05 -16.72
N VAL A 97 -13.12 11.02 -15.95
CA VAL A 97 -13.95 9.82 -15.75
C VAL A 97 -15.32 10.19 -15.18
N HIS A 98 -15.37 11.02 -14.14
CA HIS A 98 -16.63 11.41 -13.50
C HIS A 98 -17.47 12.33 -14.38
N VAL A 99 -16.86 13.26 -15.13
CA VAL A 99 -17.55 14.12 -16.09
C VAL A 99 -18.17 13.27 -17.21
N MET A 100 -17.43 12.29 -17.75
CA MET A 100 -17.99 11.37 -18.75
C MET A 100 -19.16 10.56 -18.21
N CYS A 101 -19.10 10.10 -16.95
CA CYS A 101 -20.22 9.45 -16.29
C CYS A 101 -21.42 10.39 -16.15
N PHE A 102 -21.20 11.59 -15.62
CA PHE A 102 -22.26 12.58 -15.37
C PHE A 102 -22.99 12.97 -16.67
N LEU A 103 -22.24 13.22 -17.74
CA LEU A 103 -22.80 13.67 -19.02
C LEU A 103 -23.54 12.56 -19.77
N TYR A 104 -23.03 11.33 -19.74
CA TYR A 104 -23.46 10.30 -20.69
C TYR A 104 -24.04 9.02 -20.08
N ALA A 105 -23.84 8.73 -18.79
CA ALA A 105 -24.27 7.44 -18.23
C ALA A 105 -25.79 7.24 -18.37
N TYR A 106 -26.58 8.25 -18.02
CA TYR A 106 -28.05 8.18 -18.09
C TYR A 106 -28.54 7.99 -19.53
N SER A 107 -28.11 8.85 -20.46
CA SER A 107 -28.57 8.83 -21.85
C SER A 107 -28.11 7.61 -22.64
N THR A 108 -27.04 6.94 -22.20
CA THR A 108 -26.47 5.76 -22.86
C THR A 108 -26.77 4.45 -22.14
N PHE A 109 -27.59 4.47 -21.09
CA PHE A 109 -27.89 3.26 -20.31
C PHE A 109 -28.51 2.16 -21.16
N SER A 110 -28.08 0.94 -20.89
CA SER A 110 -28.72 -0.30 -21.32
C SER A 110 -28.24 -1.41 -20.39
N LEU A 111 -29.11 -2.36 -20.07
CA LEU A 111 -28.75 -3.52 -19.26
C LEU A 111 -27.54 -4.27 -19.84
N SER A 112 -27.45 -4.44 -21.16
CA SER A 112 -26.32 -5.13 -21.78
C SER A 112 -24.98 -4.41 -21.55
N ARG A 113 -24.96 -3.08 -21.67
CA ARG A 113 -23.75 -2.26 -21.43
C ARG A 113 -23.36 -2.26 -19.96
N PHE A 114 -24.35 -2.18 -19.07
CA PHE A 114 -24.13 -2.33 -17.64
C PHE A 114 -23.51 -3.69 -17.31
N LEU A 115 -24.03 -4.79 -17.84
CA LEU A 115 -23.51 -6.13 -17.62
C LEU A 115 -22.07 -6.29 -18.16
N VAL A 116 -21.75 -5.71 -19.33
CA VAL A 116 -20.37 -5.67 -19.83
C VAL A 116 -19.46 -4.89 -18.87
N GLY A 117 -19.89 -3.71 -18.42
CA GLY A 117 -19.16 -2.93 -17.41
C GLY A 117 -18.92 -3.73 -16.12
N LEU A 118 -19.96 -4.40 -15.61
CA LEU A 118 -19.88 -5.25 -14.42
C LEU A 118 -18.92 -6.44 -14.62
N CYS A 119 -18.95 -7.10 -15.77
CA CYS A 119 -17.99 -8.16 -16.11
C CYS A 119 -16.55 -7.64 -16.07
N ILE A 120 -16.31 -6.44 -16.60
CA ILE A 120 -15.00 -5.80 -16.55
C ILE A 120 -14.61 -5.48 -15.09
N VAL A 121 -15.53 -4.98 -14.26
CA VAL A 121 -15.27 -4.78 -12.81
C VAL A 121 -14.90 -6.09 -12.12
N ILE A 122 -15.54 -7.20 -12.45
CA ILE A 122 -15.17 -8.52 -11.91
C ILE A 122 -13.76 -8.90 -12.37
N ILE A 123 -13.46 -8.78 -13.67
CA ILE A 123 -12.12 -9.09 -14.21
C ILE A 123 -11.04 -8.25 -13.52
N THR A 124 -11.21 -6.93 -13.47
CA THR A 124 -10.18 -6.04 -12.94
C THR A 124 -10.17 -5.99 -11.42
N GLY A 125 -11.32 -6.09 -10.77
CA GLY A 125 -11.48 -5.97 -9.32
C GLY A 125 -11.27 -7.29 -8.58
N LEU A 126 -12.00 -8.36 -8.94
CA LEU A 126 -11.84 -9.67 -8.29
C LEU A 126 -10.49 -10.29 -8.65
N PHE A 127 -10.20 -10.49 -9.94
CA PHE A 127 -8.96 -11.16 -10.33
C PHE A 127 -7.74 -10.22 -10.26
N GLY A 128 -7.89 -8.98 -10.72
CA GLY A 128 -6.80 -8.01 -10.78
C GLY A 128 -6.40 -7.40 -9.43
N ILE A 129 -7.36 -6.87 -8.68
CA ILE A 129 -7.08 -6.21 -7.40
C ILE A 129 -7.07 -7.20 -6.24
N SER A 130 -8.20 -7.86 -5.95
CA SER A 130 -8.36 -8.72 -4.78
C SER A 130 -7.44 -9.96 -4.81
N VAL A 131 -7.52 -10.77 -5.86
CA VAL A 131 -6.71 -12.01 -5.97
C VAL A 131 -5.25 -11.70 -6.27
N SER A 132 -4.96 -10.83 -7.25
CA SER A 132 -3.57 -10.54 -7.65
C SER A 132 -2.90 -9.48 -6.79
N TYR A 133 -3.19 -8.20 -6.99
CA TYR A 133 -2.41 -7.13 -6.35
C TYR A 133 -2.40 -7.25 -4.84
N HIS A 134 -3.55 -7.57 -4.24
CA HIS A 134 -3.69 -7.65 -2.80
C HIS A 134 -3.18 -8.99 -2.23
N ARG A 135 -3.91 -10.09 -2.43
CA ARG A 135 -3.61 -11.37 -1.76
C ARG A 135 -2.34 -12.03 -2.28
N ASN A 136 -2.12 -12.05 -3.59
CA ASN A 136 -0.96 -12.70 -4.19
C ASN A 136 0.32 -11.84 -4.11
N LEU A 137 0.29 -10.62 -4.66
CA LEU A 137 1.50 -9.80 -4.80
C LEU A 137 1.85 -9.07 -3.51
N ALA A 138 0.90 -8.41 -2.84
CA ALA A 138 1.21 -7.65 -1.63
C ALA A 138 1.48 -8.57 -0.43
N HIS A 139 0.60 -9.54 -0.17
CA HIS A 139 0.67 -10.38 1.02
C HIS A 139 1.31 -11.76 0.81
N ARG A 140 1.54 -12.18 -0.44
CA ARG A 140 2.11 -13.51 -0.75
C ARG A 140 1.36 -14.63 -0.05
N ALA A 141 0.04 -14.54 -0.06
CA ALA A 141 -0.84 -15.46 0.64
C ALA A 141 -0.90 -16.86 -0.02
N PHE A 142 -0.47 -16.95 -1.28
CA PHE A 142 -0.36 -18.19 -2.06
C PHE A 142 0.59 -17.96 -3.24
N ASN A 143 0.99 -19.04 -3.90
CA ASN A 143 1.83 -19.01 -5.11
C ASN A 143 1.00 -19.38 -6.34
N LEU A 144 1.32 -18.78 -7.49
CA LEU A 144 0.74 -19.10 -8.80
C LEU A 144 1.88 -19.42 -9.80
N PRO A 145 1.60 -20.21 -10.86
CA PRO A 145 2.51 -20.28 -12.00
C PRO A 145 2.63 -18.89 -12.64
N LYS A 146 3.82 -18.53 -13.10
CA LYS A 146 4.14 -17.15 -13.52
C LYS A 146 3.25 -16.60 -14.63
N TRP A 147 2.81 -17.43 -15.57
CA TRP A 147 1.90 -17.00 -16.63
C TRP A 147 0.55 -16.52 -16.06
N LEU A 148 0.03 -17.18 -15.02
CA LEU A 148 -1.24 -16.85 -14.39
C LEU A 148 -1.10 -15.67 -13.42
N GLU A 149 0.00 -15.63 -12.66
CA GLU A 149 0.38 -14.47 -11.85
C GLU A 149 0.41 -13.19 -12.70
N TYR A 150 1.08 -13.25 -13.86
CA TYR A 150 1.19 -12.13 -14.79
C TYR A 150 -0.13 -11.80 -15.47
N LEU A 151 -0.94 -12.79 -15.82
CA LEU A 151 -2.28 -12.58 -16.36
C LEU A 151 -3.16 -11.80 -15.38
N PHE A 152 -3.25 -12.23 -14.12
CA PHE A 152 -4.06 -11.51 -13.14
C PHE A 152 -3.47 -10.15 -12.80
N ALA A 153 -2.14 -10.01 -12.73
CA ALA A 153 -1.52 -8.70 -12.57
C ALA A 153 -1.84 -7.75 -13.74
N TYR A 154 -1.96 -8.29 -14.96
CA TYR A 154 -2.41 -7.53 -16.12
C TYR A 154 -3.89 -7.13 -16.00
N CYS A 155 -4.77 -8.00 -15.50
CA CYS A 155 -6.14 -7.58 -15.16
C CYS A 155 -6.14 -6.41 -14.16
N GLY A 156 -5.20 -6.41 -13.21
CA GLY A 156 -5.00 -5.34 -12.24
C GLY A 156 -4.62 -4.01 -12.89
N ILE A 157 -3.75 -3.98 -13.90
CA ILE A 157 -3.38 -2.72 -14.57
C ILE A 157 -4.58 -2.07 -15.29
N LEU A 158 -5.53 -2.86 -15.78
CA LEU A 158 -6.73 -2.37 -16.47
C LEU A 158 -7.74 -1.66 -15.55
N SER A 159 -7.53 -1.73 -14.23
CA SER A 159 -8.39 -1.11 -13.19
C SER A 159 -8.20 0.40 -13.03
N PHE A 160 -7.20 1.01 -13.68
CA PHE A 160 -6.76 2.40 -13.46
C PHE A 160 -6.18 2.70 -12.07
N GLN A 161 -5.88 1.69 -11.23
CA GLN A 161 -5.33 1.91 -9.89
C GLN A 161 -3.79 1.97 -9.83
N GLY A 162 -3.14 2.07 -10.98
CA GLY A 162 -1.69 2.12 -11.11
C GLY A 162 -1.03 0.76 -11.33
N HIS A 163 0.27 0.80 -11.61
CA HIS A 163 1.05 -0.40 -11.91
C HIS A 163 1.35 -1.22 -10.64
N PRO A 164 1.65 -2.53 -10.77
CA PRO A 164 1.76 -3.44 -9.62
C PRO A 164 2.80 -2.99 -8.57
N ILE A 165 3.97 -2.52 -9.02
CA ILE A 165 5.05 -2.05 -8.13
C ILE A 165 4.57 -0.90 -7.22
N LEU A 166 3.83 0.08 -7.76
CA LEU A 166 3.36 1.22 -6.97
C LEU A 166 2.25 0.77 -6.02
N TRP A 167 1.23 0.08 -6.54
CA TRP A 167 0.08 -0.34 -5.74
C TRP A 167 0.52 -1.22 -4.56
N VAL A 168 1.34 -2.24 -4.82
CA VAL A 168 1.87 -3.14 -3.77
C VAL A 168 2.75 -2.39 -2.77
N SER A 169 3.59 -1.45 -3.24
CA SER A 169 4.45 -0.67 -2.35
C SER A 169 3.62 0.20 -1.40
N MET A 170 2.56 0.83 -1.91
CA MET A 170 1.64 1.66 -1.12
C MET A 170 0.83 0.82 -0.14
N HIS A 171 0.32 -0.34 -0.57
CA HIS A 171 -0.44 -1.24 0.29
C HIS A 171 0.40 -1.83 1.42
N ARG A 172 1.62 -2.29 1.13
CA ARG A 172 2.57 -2.75 2.15
C ARG A 172 2.96 -1.62 3.12
N LEU A 173 3.02 -0.37 2.65
CA LEU A 173 3.29 0.79 3.50
C LEU A 173 2.10 1.10 4.42
N HIS A 174 0.87 0.99 3.91
CA HIS A 174 -0.34 1.12 4.73
C HIS A 174 -0.31 0.11 5.88
N HIS A 175 -0.15 -1.19 5.61
CA HIS A 175 -0.09 -2.20 6.68
C HIS A 175 1.03 -1.97 7.70
N GLN A 176 2.17 -1.44 7.25
CA GLN A 176 3.30 -1.16 8.14
C GLN A 176 3.02 0.02 9.10
N PHE A 177 2.19 0.98 8.69
CA PHE A 177 1.97 2.23 9.41
C PHE A 177 0.48 2.54 9.57
N THR A 178 -0.37 1.51 9.63
CA THR A 178 -1.83 1.63 9.55
C THR A 178 -2.36 2.68 10.50
N ASP A 179 -3.15 3.62 9.99
CA ASP A 179 -3.77 4.72 10.74
C ASP A 179 -2.78 5.69 11.45
N GLU A 180 -1.47 5.53 11.24
CA GLU A 180 -0.44 6.44 11.72
C GLU A 180 -0.13 7.55 10.72
N ASP A 181 0.76 8.47 11.12
CA ASP A 181 1.20 9.57 10.25
C ASP A 181 1.76 9.05 8.92
N ARG A 182 2.42 7.90 8.85
CA ARG A 182 3.04 7.39 7.60
C ARG A 182 2.08 6.64 6.68
N ASP A 183 0.86 6.35 7.12
CA ASP A 183 -0.19 5.76 6.27
C ASP A 183 -0.55 6.72 5.13
N PRO A 184 -0.51 6.27 3.86
CA PRO A 184 -0.81 7.12 2.72
C PRO A 184 -2.27 7.55 2.60
N HIS A 185 -3.20 6.95 3.33
CA HIS A 185 -4.63 7.23 3.25
C HIS A 185 -5.34 7.07 4.59
N SER A 186 -4.67 7.47 5.66
CA SER A 186 -5.20 7.34 7.03
C SER A 186 -6.60 7.96 7.18
N PRO A 187 -7.57 7.25 7.78
CA PRO A 187 -8.89 7.78 8.15
C PRO A 187 -8.78 8.89 9.20
N THR A 188 -7.67 8.96 9.95
CA THR A 188 -7.42 10.01 10.95
C THR A 188 -7.22 11.39 10.31
N GLU A 189 -7.03 11.46 8.99
CA GLU A 189 -7.03 12.70 8.22
C GLU A 189 -8.44 13.11 7.74
N GLY A 190 -9.42 12.22 7.89
CA GLY A 190 -10.83 12.43 7.57
C GLY A 190 -11.36 11.44 6.52
N PHE A 191 -12.69 11.28 6.50
CA PHE A 191 -13.38 10.38 5.57
C PHE A 191 -13.04 10.70 4.10
N TRP A 192 -13.25 11.93 3.65
CA TRP A 192 -12.98 12.31 2.25
C TRP A 192 -11.49 12.23 1.88
N PHE A 193 -10.60 12.34 2.87
CA PHE A 193 -9.19 12.17 2.65
C PHE A 193 -8.84 10.71 2.35
N SER A 194 -9.19 9.80 3.26
CA SER A 194 -8.99 8.35 3.11
C SER A 194 -9.76 7.76 1.92
N HIS A 195 -10.93 8.32 1.61
CA HIS A 195 -11.73 7.90 0.46
C HIS A 195 -11.03 8.30 -0.85
N MET A 196 -10.76 9.59 -1.08
CA MET A 196 -10.33 10.03 -2.42
C MET A 196 -9.20 11.06 -2.40
N ASN A 197 -9.20 12.03 -1.48
CA ASN A 197 -8.33 13.20 -1.65
C ASN A 197 -6.83 12.89 -1.51
N TRP A 198 -6.46 11.77 -0.87
CA TRP A 198 -5.07 11.34 -0.79
C TRP A 198 -4.42 11.18 -2.18
N ILE A 199 -5.19 10.75 -3.19
CA ILE A 199 -4.68 10.38 -4.52
C ILE A 199 -4.24 11.59 -5.36
N PHE A 200 -4.77 12.80 -5.09
CA PHE A 200 -4.37 13.99 -5.84
C PHE A 200 -3.16 14.71 -5.24
N ASP A 201 -2.59 14.23 -4.14
CA ASP A 201 -1.35 14.76 -3.59
C ASP A 201 -0.17 13.80 -3.80
N ILE A 202 0.40 13.80 -5.01
CA ILE A 202 1.53 12.92 -5.35
C ILE A 202 2.75 13.25 -4.48
N LYS A 203 2.99 14.53 -4.15
CA LYS A 203 4.12 14.91 -3.28
C LYS A 203 3.97 14.28 -1.90
N TYR A 204 2.77 14.35 -1.33
CA TYR A 204 2.44 13.71 -0.06
C TYR A 204 2.66 12.20 -0.12
N ILE A 205 2.13 11.53 -1.15
CA ILE A 205 2.31 10.09 -1.36
C ILE A 205 3.81 9.72 -1.40
N LEU A 206 4.60 10.46 -2.20
CA LEU A 206 6.04 10.22 -2.32
C LEU A 206 6.78 10.48 -1.00
N GLN A 207 6.39 11.52 -0.25
CA GLN A 207 6.98 11.85 1.04
C GLN A 207 6.70 10.75 2.07
N LYS A 208 5.47 10.25 2.15
CA LYS A 208 5.08 9.15 3.05
C LYS A 208 5.81 7.85 2.72
N ARG A 209 5.91 7.54 1.42
CA ARG A 209 6.66 6.40 0.90
C ARG A 209 8.15 6.46 1.24
N GLY A 210 8.76 7.64 1.27
CA GLY A 210 10.07 7.86 1.91
C GLY A 210 11.20 6.91 1.50
N GLY A 211 11.29 6.55 0.21
CA GLY A 211 12.32 5.65 -0.31
C GLY A 211 12.26 4.20 0.20
N VAL A 212 11.16 3.79 0.86
CA VAL A 212 11.00 2.45 1.43
C VAL A 212 11.16 1.40 0.34
N ASN A 213 12.12 0.51 0.54
CA ASN A 213 12.45 -0.53 -0.42
C ASN A 213 11.67 -1.82 -0.14
N ASN A 214 10.33 -1.72 -0.14
CA ASN A 214 9.42 -2.81 0.20
C ASN A 214 8.92 -3.61 -1.01
N VAL A 215 9.49 -3.45 -2.21
CA VAL A 215 9.01 -4.09 -3.46
C VAL A 215 10.12 -4.64 -4.37
N ARG A 216 11.32 -4.90 -3.81
CA ARG A 216 12.46 -5.48 -4.58
C ARG A 216 12.11 -6.78 -5.29
N ASP A 217 11.18 -7.55 -4.74
CA ASP A 217 10.66 -8.79 -5.32
C ASP A 217 9.96 -8.56 -6.66
N LEU A 218 9.22 -7.46 -6.81
CA LEU A 218 8.60 -7.10 -8.09
C LEU A 218 9.60 -6.40 -9.01
N GLU A 219 10.42 -5.48 -8.49
CA GLU A 219 11.39 -4.71 -9.28
C GLU A 219 12.43 -5.57 -10.00
N LYS A 220 12.76 -6.75 -9.46
CA LYS A 220 13.66 -7.71 -10.11
C LYS A 220 13.06 -8.33 -11.39
N GLN A 221 11.74 -8.34 -11.54
CA GLN A 221 11.07 -9.02 -12.66
C GLN A 221 10.84 -8.05 -13.83
N PHE A 222 11.23 -8.47 -15.03
CA PHE A 222 11.08 -7.64 -16.24
C PHE A 222 9.62 -7.25 -16.50
N PHE A 223 8.69 -8.19 -16.34
CA PHE A 223 7.26 -7.96 -16.58
C PHE A 223 6.71 -6.78 -15.78
N TYR A 224 6.99 -6.70 -14.48
CA TYR A 224 6.51 -5.61 -13.64
C TYR A 224 7.18 -4.27 -13.94
N ARG A 225 8.46 -4.27 -14.32
CA ARG A 225 9.15 -3.06 -14.81
C ARG A 225 8.58 -2.59 -16.15
N PHE A 226 8.23 -3.52 -17.03
CA PHE A 226 7.59 -3.22 -18.31
C PHE A 226 6.23 -2.55 -18.08
N LEU A 227 5.37 -3.15 -17.24
CA LEU A 227 4.07 -2.58 -16.87
C LEU A 227 4.19 -1.21 -16.20
N GLN A 228 5.20 -1.01 -15.35
CA GLN A 228 5.48 0.31 -14.77
C GLN A 228 5.79 1.35 -15.86
N LYS A 229 6.65 1.03 -16.83
CA LYS A 229 7.04 1.95 -17.91
C LYS A 229 5.91 2.24 -18.89
N THR A 230 4.95 1.34 -19.04
CA THR A 230 3.87 1.40 -20.04
C THR A 230 2.49 1.63 -19.43
N ASN A 231 2.44 1.95 -18.12
CA ASN A 231 1.20 2.09 -17.35
C ASN A 231 0.20 3.09 -17.94
N TYR A 232 0.65 4.09 -18.69
CA TYR A 232 -0.25 5.08 -19.31
C TYR A 232 -0.97 4.56 -20.56
N ILE A 233 -0.60 3.38 -21.08
CA ILE A 233 -1.19 2.77 -22.28
C ILE A 233 -2.21 1.71 -21.89
N HIS A 234 -1.81 0.75 -21.05
CA HIS A 234 -2.59 -0.46 -20.79
C HIS A 234 -4.03 -0.23 -20.31
N PRO A 235 -4.31 0.68 -19.34
CA PRO A 235 -5.67 0.92 -18.87
C PRO A 235 -6.64 1.38 -19.97
N PHE A 236 -6.13 2.02 -21.02
CA PHE A 236 -6.92 2.51 -22.15
C PHE A 236 -7.08 1.50 -23.29
N LEU A 237 -6.32 0.41 -23.32
CA LEU A 237 -6.44 -0.62 -24.37
C LEU A 237 -7.85 -1.20 -24.53
N PRO A 238 -8.64 -1.43 -23.44
CA PRO A 238 -10.02 -1.87 -23.58
C PRO A 238 -10.92 -0.90 -24.36
N ALA A 239 -10.54 0.37 -24.51
CA ALA A 239 -11.32 1.35 -25.29
C ALA A 239 -11.50 0.93 -26.76
N ILE A 240 -10.49 0.29 -27.35
CA ILE A 240 -10.48 -0.12 -28.76
C ILE A 240 -11.61 -1.13 -29.06
N PRO A 241 -11.66 -2.31 -28.43
CA PRO A 241 -12.74 -3.26 -28.68
C PRO A 241 -14.11 -2.75 -28.21
N LEU A 242 -14.18 -1.93 -27.16
CA LEU A 242 -15.46 -1.34 -26.69
C LEU A 242 -16.05 -0.39 -27.73
N LEU A 243 -15.22 0.49 -28.31
CA LEU A 243 -15.63 1.38 -29.38
C LEU A 243 -16.00 0.62 -30.64
N TRP A 244 -15.21 -0.39 -31.01
CA TRP A 244 -15.46 -1.19 -32.21
C TRP A 244 -16.78 -1.98 -32.12
N TRP A 245 -17.07 -2.59 -30.97
CA TRP A 245 -18.24 -3.44 -30.78
C TRP A 245 -19.54 -2.66 -30.52
N GLY A 246 -19.47 -1.61 -29.70
CA GLY A 246 -20.69 -0.95 -29.20
C GLY A 246 -20.62 0.58 -29.21
N GLY A 247 -19.63 1.14 -29.91
CA GLY A 247 -19.47 2.58 -30.08
C GLY A 247 -19.24 3.33 -28.78
N PHE A 248 -19.47 4.64 -28.85
CA PHE A 248 -19.32 5.53 -27.70
C PHE A 248 -20.18 5.13 -26.49
N PRO A 249 -21.46 4.72 -26.61
CA PRO A 249 -22.24 4.23 -25.48
C PRO A 249 -21.60 3.05 -24.73
N MET A 250 -20.99 2.12 -25.46
CA MET A 250 -20.29 0.99 -24.84
C MET A 250 -18.99 1.43 -24.18
N LEU A 251 -18.27 2.40 -24.76
CA LEU A 251 -17.11 3.01 -24.11
C LEU A 251 -17.49 3.70 -22.79
N VAL A 252 -18.61 4.44 -22.74
CA VAL A 252 -19.12 5.09 -21.52
C VAL A 252 -19.27 4.08 -20.38
N TRP A 253 -19.93 2.96 -20.63
CA TRP A 253 -20.18 1.96 -19.59
C TRP A 253 -18.99 1.04 -19.32
N GLY A 254 -18.32 0.57 -20.37
CA GLY A 254 -17.22 -0.40 -20.30
C GLY A 254 -15.86 0.21 -19.96
N LEU A 255 -15.69 1.53 -20.02
CA LEU A 255 -14.48 2.23 -19.57
C LEU A 255 -14.78 3.21 -18.44
N TYR A 256 -15.65 4.19 -18.65
CA TYR A 256 -15.79 5.30 -17.70
C TYR A 256 -16.60 4.92 -16.45
N VAL A 257 -17.85 4.48 -16.61
CA VAL A 257 -18.74 4.13 -15.47
C VAL A 257 -18.14 3.01 -14.65
N ARG A 258 -17.63 1.94 -15.28
CA ARG A 258 -16.97 0.86 -14.57
C ARG A 258 -15.71 1.30 -13.81
N THR A 259 -14.97 2.30 -14.32
CA THR A 259 -13.78 2.83 -13.63
C THR A 259 -14.17 3.69 -12.43
N ALA A 260 -15.17 4.57 -12.59
CA ALA A 260 -15.71 5.33 -11.47
C ALA A 260 -16.21 4.40 -10.34
N LEU A 261 -16.95 3.35 -10.71
CA LEU A 261 -17.41 2.34 -9.77
C LEU A 261 -16.21 1.65 -9.09
N ALA A 262 -15.24 1.14 -9.85
CA ALA A 262 -14.07 0.47 -9.30
C ALA A 262 -13.26 1.36 -8.33
N PHE A 263 -13.10 2.65 -8.64
CA PHE A 263 -12.46 3.60 -7.74
C PHE A 263 -13.20 3.70 -6.40
N HIS A 264 -14.50 4.01 -6.42
CA HIS A 264 -15.26 4.16 -5.19
C HIS A 264 -15.33 2.86 -4.37
N LEU A 265 -15.41 1.70 -5.04
CA LEU A 265 -15.38 0.40 -4.36
C LEU A 265 -14.06 0.19 -3.60
N THR A 266 -12.91 0.42 -4.23
CA THR A 266 -11.62 0.32 -3.54
C THR A 266 -11.47 1.38 -2.45
N PHE A 267 -11.90 2.61 -2.72
CA PHE A 267 -11.82 3.71 -1.77
C PHE A 267 -12.69 3.50 -0.52
N LEU A 268 -13.81 2.79 -0.64
CA LEU A 268 -14.60 2.36 0.51
C LEU A 268 -13.82 1.43 1.44
N VAL A 269 -12.90 0.61 0.93
CA VAL A 269 -12.04 -0.22 1.79
C VAL A 269 -11.12 0.67 2.64
N ASN A 270 -10.48 1.67 2.03
CA ASN A 270 -9.59 2.58 2.76
C ASN A 270 -10.33 3.47 3.78
N SER A 271 -11.58 3.82 3.47
CA SER A 271 -12.37 4.78 4.27
C SER A 271 -13.39 4.09 5.15
N ALA A 272 -14.45 3.54 4.58
CA ALA A 272 -15.55 2.94 5.34
C ALA A 272 -15.07 1.77 6.20
N CYS A 273 -14.20 0.89 5.69
CA CYS A 273 -13.65 -0.21 6.49
C CYS A 273 -12.62 0.20 7.54
N HIS A 274 -12.30 1.49 7.71
CA HIS A 274 -11.56 1.99 8.87
C HIS A 274 -12.42 2.88 9.79
N ILE A 275 -13.68 3.12 9.43
CA ILE A 275 -14.55 4.08 10.13
C ILE A 275 -15.82 3.40 10.65
N TRP A 276 -16.50 2.62 9.81
CA TRP A 276 -17.80 2.00 10.10
C TRP A 276 -17.78 0.48 9.92
N GLY A 277 -18.37 -0.22 10.89
CA GLY A 277 -18.40 -1.67 10.95
C GLY A 277 -18.09 -2.16 12.36
N TYR A 278 -17.63 -3.41 12.47
CA TYR A 278 -17.27 -4.02 13.74
C TYR A 278 -15.85 -4.58 13.72
N GLN A 279 -15.22 -4.66 14.89
CA GLN A 279 -13.91 -5.30 15.09
C GLN A 279 -14.10 -6.68 15.72
N ALA A 280 -13.74 -7.73 14.98
CA ALA A 280 -13.68 -9.10 15.49
C ALA A 280 -12.38 -9.36 16.25
N TRP A 281 -11.30 -8.66 15.87
CA TRP A 281 -9.95 -8.82 16.39
C TRP A 281 -9.41 -7.46 16.86
N ASN A 282 -8.70 -7.45 17.98
CA ASN A 282 -7.97 -6.26 18.42
C ASN A 282 -6.63 -6.22 17.69
N THR A 283 -6.61 -5.51 16.56
CA THR A 283 -5.45 -5.28 15.71
C THR A 283 -4.58 -4.12 16.20
N GLY A 284 -5.12 -3.27 17.09
CA GLY A 284 -4.47 -2.03 17.51
C GLY A 284 -4.67 -0.86 16.52
N ASP A 285 -5.29 -1.13 15.37
CA ASP A 285 -5.67 -0.15 14.36
C ASP A 285 -7.20 0.09 14.35
N LEU A 286 -7.66 0.92 13.42
CA LEU A 286 -9.06 1.30 13.23
C LEU A 286 -9.79 0.43 12.20
N SER A 287 -9.16 -0.61 11.66
CA SER A 287 -9.78 -1.50 10.67
C SER A 287 -11.07 -2.13 11.21
N LYS A 288 -12.08 -2.29 10.36
CA LYS A 288 -13.42 -2.80 10.68
C LYS A 288 -13.91 -3.73 9.57
N ASN A 289 -14.59 -4.79 9.98
CA ASN A 289 -15.37 -5.60 9.08
C ASN A 289 -16.65 -4.86 8.70
N ASN A 290 -16.91 -4.74 7.40
CA ASN A 290 -18.10 -4.12 6.82
C ASN A 290 -18.67 -5.03 5.73
N TRP A 291 -19.82 -5.65 6.01
CA TRP A 291 -20.39 -6.67 5.14
C TRP A 291 -20.85 -6.12 3.79
N LEU A 292 -21.34 -4.88 3.74
CA LEU A 292 -21.78 -4.25 2.50
C LEU A 292 -20.58 -3.96 1.59
N VAL A 293 -19.51 -3.41 2.18
CA VAL A 293 -18.26 -3.22 1.44
C VAL A 293 -17.73 -4.57 0.98
N ALA A 294 -17.72 -5.60 1.85
CA ALA A 294 -17.24 -6.93 1.49
C ALA A 294 -18.00 -7.54 0.31
N LEU A 295 -19.32 -7.40 0.27
CA LEU A 295 -20.14 -7.86 -0.85
C LEU A 295 -19.75 -7.16 -2.16
N LEU A 296 -19.57 -5.84 -2.12
CA LEU A 296 -19.26 -5.04 -3.31
C LEU A 296 -17.81 -5.15 -3.76
N THR A 297 -16.89 -5.46 -2.84
CA THR A 297 -15.44 -5.50 -3.09
C THR A 297 -14.89 -6.90 -3.13
N PHE A 298 -15.72 -7.93 -3.31
CA PHE A 298 -15.25 -9.32 -3.46
C PHE A 298 -14.54 -9.91 -2.22
N GLY A 299 -14.96 -9.48 -1.02
CA GLY A 299 -14.49 -9.98 0.28
C GLY A 299 -13.51 -9.05 0.98
N GLU A 300 -13.09 -7.95 0.35
CA GLU A 300 -12.06 -7.05 0.88
C GLU A 300 -12.56 -6.20 2.06
N GLY A 301 -13.87 -6.06 2.20
CA GLY A 301 -14.52 -5.40 3.33
C GLY A 301 -14.50 -6.19 4.64
N TRP A 302 -14.07 -7.46 4.65
CA TRP A 302 -13.69 -8.18 5.89
C TRP A 302 -12.33 -7.69 6.39
N HIS A 303 -12.24 -6.37 6.57
CA HIS A 303 -10.97 -5.67 6.65
C HIS A 303 -10.28 -5.85 7.99
N ASN A 304 -11.03 -5.91 9.10
CA ASN A 304 -10.44 -6.20 10.41
C ASN A 304 -9.93 -7.64 10.50
N ASN A 305 -10.61 -8.59 9.85
CA ASN A 305 -10.07 -9.95 9.71
C ASN A 305 -8.76 -9.95 8.92
N HIS A 306 -8.73 -9.21 7.82
CA HIS A 306 -7.54 -9.05 6.99
C HIS A 306 -6.36 -8.44 7.77
N HIS A 307 -6.56 -7.33 8.47
CA HIS A 307 -5.51 -6.71 9.29
C HIS A 307 -5.04 -7.61 10.44
N ALA A 308 -5.91 -8.45 11.00
CA ALA A 308 -5.52 -9.42 12.02
C ALA A 308 -4.62 -10.55 11.48
N PHE A 309 -4.82 -10.96 10.23
CA PHE A 309 -4.08 -12.05 9.59
C PHE A 309 -3.70 -11.69 8.15
N GLU A 310 -2.88 -10.65 7.99
CA GLU A 310 -2.54 -10.07 6.68
C GLU A 310 -1.98 -11.09 5.67
N PHE A 311 -1.34 -12.16 6.14
CA PHE A 311 -0.78 -13.21 5.30
C PHE A 311 -1.83 -14.20 4.75
N SER A 312 -3.08 -14.13 5.23
CA SER A 312 -4.16 -15.06 4.92
C SER A 312 -4.71 -14.84 3.51
N ALA A 313 -4.90 -15.92 2.76
CA ALA A 313 -5.60 -15.88 1.48
C ALA A 313 -7.12 -15.74 1.63
N ARG A 314 -7.65 -15.94 2.85
CA ARG A 314 -9.07 -15.86 3.20
C ARG A 314 -9.29 -14.68 4.14
N HIS A 315 -10.11 -13.71 3.74
CA HIS A 315 -10.49 -12.59 4.62
C HIS A 315 -11.78 -12.90 5.39
N GLY A 316 -12.74 -13.58 4.77
CA GLY A 316 -13.98 -14.00 5.45
C GLY A 316 -13.75 -15.24 6.30
N HIS A 317 -13.52 -15.11 7.61
CA HIS A 317 -13.22 -16.22 8.52
C HIS A 317 -14.44 -17.01 9.00
N GLU A 318 -15.62 -16.40 8.98
CA GLU A 318 -16.88 -17.08 9.31
C GLU A 318 -17.55 -17.70 8.07
N TRP A 319 -18.45 -18.66 8.29
CA TRP A 319 -19.15 -19.36 7.19
C TRP A 319 -20.06 -18.43 6.37
N TRP A 320 -20.63 -17.41 7.01
CA TRP A 320 -21.52 -16.42 6.39
C TRP A 320 -20.75 -15.24 5.76
N GLN A 321 -19.44 -15.15 5.98
CA GLN A 321 -18.62 -14.08 5.42
C GLN A 321 -18.27 -14.40 3.96
N PHE A 322 -19.13 -13.94 3.07
CA PHE A 322 -18.98 -14.11 1.61
C PHE A 322 -17.67 -13.48 1.13
N ASP A 323 -16.81 -14.31 0.51
CA ASP A 323 -15.47 -13.93 0.09
C ASP A 323 -15.16 -14.52 -1.31
N PRO A 324 -15.62 -13.86 -2.39
CA PRO A 324 -15.34 -14.29 -3.76
C PRO A 324 -13.85 -14.47 -4.08
N GLY A 325 -12.98 -13.61 -3.56
CA GLY A 325 -11.53 -13.74 -3.73
C GLY A 325 -11.02 -15.08 -3.20
N TRP A 326 -11.51 -15.50 -2.03
CA TRP A 326 -11.16 -16.79 -1.44
C TRP A 326 -11.67 -17.96 -2.27
N TYR A 327 -12.89 -17.88 -2.80
CA TYR A 327 -13.46 -18.97 -3.61
C TYR A 327 -12.68 -19.17 -4.92
N VAL A 328 -12.23 -18.08 -5.56
CA VAL A 328 -11.35 -18.16 -6.73
C VAL A 328 -10.04 -18.87 -6.35
N ILE A 329 -9.40 -18.48 -5.25
CA ILE A 329 -8.15 -19.09 -4.80
C ILE A 329 -8.34 -20.58 -4.48
N LYS A 330 -9.45 -20.95 -3.83
CA LYS A 330 -9.78 -22.36 -3.54
C LYS A 330 -10.01 -23.17 -4.80
N LEU A 331 -10.67 -22.61 -5.82
CA LEU A 331 -10.84 -23.28 -7.11
C LEU A 331 -9.49 -23.49 -7.79
N LEU A 332 -8.62 -22.48 -7.78
CA LEU A 332 -7.26 -22.58 -8.33
C LEU A 332 -6.41 -23.59 -7.57
N GLU A 333 -6.55 -23.69 -6.26
CA GLU A 333 -5.88 -24.70 -5.43
C GLU A 333 -6.37 -26.11 -5.76
N LEU A 334 -7.68 -26.29 -5.94
CA LEU A 334 -8.28 -27.57 -6.30
C LEU A 334 -7.74 -28.12 -7.63
N VAL A 335 -7.51 -27.25 -8.61
CA VAL A 335 -6.94 -27.63 -9.91
C VAL A 335 -5.41 -27.60 -9.93
N GLY A 336 -4.75 -27.38 -8.78
CA GLY A 336 -3.29 -27.41 -8.64
C GLY A 336 -2.54 -26.17 -9.14
N LEU A 337 -3.25 -25.09 -9.49
CA LEU A 337 -2.65 -23.83 -9.95
C LEU A 337 -2.23 -22.91 -8.79
N ALA A 338 -3.02 -22.86 -7.71
CA ALA A 338 -2.60 -22.17 -6.49
C ALA A 338 -1.94 -23.16 -5.53
N THR A 339 -0.76 -22.83 -5.03
CA THR A 339 -0.03 -23.66 -4.05
C THR A 339 0.38 -22.84 -2.84
N HIS A 340 0.73 -23.50 -1.74
CA HIS A 340 1.15 -22.84 -0.49
C HIS A 340 0.12 -21.81 0.00
N VAL A 341 -1.18 -22.13 -0.13
CA VAL A 341 -2.27 -21.26 0.29
C VAL A 341 -2.26 -21.14 1.81
N LYS A 342 -2.12 -19.91 2.31
CA LYS A 342 -2.02 -19.62 3.74
C LYS A 342 -3.37 -19.24 4.32
N VAL A 343 -3.67 -19.78 5.49
CA VAL A 343 -4.81 -19.39 6.33
C VAL A 343 -4.35 -19.41 7.79
N PRO A 344 -4.94 -18.58 8.69
CA PRO A 344 -4.55 -18.58 10.08
C PRO A 344 -4.92 -19.90 10.76
N SER A 345 -3.96 -20.48 11.50
CA SER A 345 -4.21 -21.64 12.34
C SER A 345 -5.07 -21.28 13.54
N GLU A 346 -5.70 -22.29 14.15
CA GLU A 346 -6.52 -22.06 15.33
C GLU A 346 -5.71 -21.49 16.50
N THR A 347 -4.45 -21.93 16.65
CA THR A 347 -3.53 -21.35 17.64
C THR A 347 -3.22 -19.88 17.37
N GLN A 348 -3.06 -19.47 16.10
CA GLN A 348 -2.86 -18.05 15.77
C GLN A 348 -4.09 -17.22 16.11
N LYS A 349 -5.30 -17.74 15.84
CA LYS A 349 -6.56 -17.09 16.24
C LYS A 349 -6.69 -16.96 17.75
N GLN A 350 -6.44 -18.03 18.49
CA GLN A 350 -6.48 -18.02 19.96
C GLN A 350 -5.48 -17.02 20.57
N ARG A 351 -4.27 -16.91 19.99
CA ARG A 351 -3.29 -15.90 20.40
C ARG A 351 -3.81 -14.48 20.20
N MET A 352 -4.43 -14.19 19.05
CA MET A 352 -5.06 -12.89 18.83
C MET A 352 -6.18 -12.62 19.84
N VAL A 353 -7.05 -13.59 20.12
CA VAL A 353 -8.08 -13.44 21.17
C VAL A 353 -7.47 -13.15 22.55
N ALA A 354 -6.36 -13.82 22.90
CA ALA A 354 -5.69 -13.60 24.18
C ALA A 354 -5.12 -12.17 24.29
N LEU A 355 -4.54 -11.65 23.20
CA LEU A 355 -4.09 -10.25 23.13
C LEU A 355 -5.26 -9.28 23.29
N ASN A 356 -6.43 -9.58 22.69
CA ASN A 356 -7.64 -8.77 22.88
C ASN A 356 -8.05 -8.68 24.36
N LYS A 357 -7.97 -9.79 25.11
CA LYS A 357 -8.33 -9.82 26.54
C LYS A 357 -7.37 -8.99 27.38
N LYS A 358 -6.07 -9.14 27.15
CA LYS A 358 -5.02 -8.41 27.89
C LYS A 358 -5.10 -6.89 27.69
N ALA A 359 -5.55 -6.43 26.52
CA ALA A 359 -5.71 -4.99 26.27
C ALA A 359 -6.96 -4.38 26.94
N ARG A 360 -7.89 -5.21 27.44
CA ARG A 360 -9.14 -4.77 28.10
C ARG A 360 -9.08 -4.84 29.64
N THR A 361 -8.08 -5.52 30.18
CA THR A 361 -7.73 -5.58 31.61
C THR A 361 -6.67 -4.54 31.90
#